data_AF-A0A8S0SBQ8-F1
#
_entry.id   AF-A0A8S0SBQ8-F1
#
_cell.length_a   1.000
_cell.length_b   1.000
_cell.length_c   1.000
_cell.angle_alpha   90.00
_cell.angle_beta   90.00
_cell.angle_gamma   90.00
#
_symmetry.space_group_name_H-M   'P 1'
#
loop_
_entity.id
_entity.type
_entity.pdbx_description
1 polymer ?
#
loop_
_entity_poly.entity_id
_entity_poly.type
_entity_poly.pdbx_seq_one_letter_code
_entity_poly.pdbx_strand_id
1 'polypeptide(L)'
;MFTQLVMAVLTLICSTPHFLRKLRITIYETLHNFVPASMAMEKNPSMDFPQEFRCPISMELMKDPVTISTGVTYERKNIERWFYIYKKNICPATMQCIESLDMTPNHTLKRLILAWRNAQSVDQSCSSSSEGRHSIKHDELMALLGTIESTPFKVSCLKKLKSVLEMGNEIQADFKISGGVEVLVRIILQILVESSDFITFRACEEALGMLQLLPFSEEEDDESIQLLMKPECMKSMAIMLQRGSTEARFCTISIFQKMANADYHWNYVAQDQGIEFFKSLLEIISDEICTKASSCALQVLLGILDASKKSRLKAIEAGAVCTLIELLPDSNRSKCEKIMQLIKLICECADGRLAFIEHDLGIAAISKKLLTVSDAATKIGVKIVWLLCNFHSTERVLEELLVCGTVKRLVALLHISGRSTTKDRVVKIFKLHSGRWRRYPCFPCELKDYLGLENES
;
A
#
# COMPACT_ATOMS: atom_id res chain seq x y z
N MET A 1 22.57 39.75 8.09
CA MET A 1 22.86 38.94 6.87
C MET A 1 22.38 37.50 6.99
N PHE A 2 22.69 36.78 8.07
CA PHE A 2 22.28 35.37 8.25
C PHE A 2 20.76 35.15 8.34
N THR A 3 20.04 36.06 9.01
CA THR A 3 18.57 35.98 9.15
C THR A 3 17.82 36.29 7.85
N GLN A 4 18.35 37.17 7.00
CA GLN A 4 17.80 37.41 5.66
C GLN A 4 18.06 36.24 4.70
N LEU A 5 19.21 35.55 4.85
CA LEU A 5 19.53 34.35 4.08
C LEU A 5 18.60 33.19 4.46
N VAL A 6 18.31 33.01 5.76
CA VAL A 6 17.39 31.96 6.25
C VAL A 6 15.95 32.23 5.80
N MET A 7 15.48 33.49 5.82
CA MET A 7 14.15 33.83 5.33
C MET A 7 14.03 33.71 3.80
N ALA A 8 15.07 34.07 3.05
CA ALA A 8 15.11 33.85 1.60
C ALA A 8 15.11 32.36 1.24
N VAL A 9 15.84 31.52 1.99
CA VAL A 9 15.87 30.07 1.81
C VAL A 9 14.51 29.43 2.15
N LEU A 10 13.85 29.84 3.23
CA LEU A 10 12.51 29.36 3.58
C LEU A 10 11.44 29.77 2.56
N THR A 11 11.56 30.97 1.98
CA THR A 11 10.65 31.46 0.93
C THR A 11 10.86 30.72 -0.40
N LEU A 12 12.10 30.32 -0.72
CA LEU A 12 12.42 29.45 -1.86
C LEU A 12 11.95 28.00 -1.67
N ILE A 13 12.02 27.48 -0.43
CA ILE A 13 11.56 26.10 -0.11
C ILE A 13 10.04 25.97 -0.21
N CYS A 14 9.28 27.02 0.11
CA CYS A 14 7.81 27.02 -0.05
C CYS A 14 7.31 27.19 -1.49
N SER A 15 8.18 27.58 -2.44
CA SER A 15 7.74 28.01 -3.79
C SER A 15 8.11 27.06 -4.93
N THR A 16 8.77 25.92 -4.67
CA THR A 16 9.04 24.92 -5.73
C THR A 16 9.10 23.47 -5.20
N PRO A 17 8.08 22.63 -5.48
CA PRO A 17 8.08 21.21 -5.08
C PRO A 17 9.15 20.36 -5.79
N HIS A 18 9.75 20.88 -6.87
CA HIS A 18 10.65 20.12 -7.73
C HIS A 18 12.07 19.96 -7.17
N PHE A 19 12.54 20.84 -6.28
CA PHE A 19 13.94 20.86 -5.82
C PHE A 19 14.25 19.85 -4.71
N LEU A 20 13.26 19.53 -3.85
CA LEU A 20 13.42 18.59 -2.74
C LEU A 20 13.56 17.12 -3.19
N ARG A 21 13.15 16.79 -4.42
CA ARG A 21 13.29 15.43 -4.98
C ARG A 21 14.71 15.12 -5.46
N LYS A 22 15.50 16.15 -5.87
CA LYS A 22 16.90 15.97 -6.30
C LYS A 22 17.91 15.93 -5.15
N LEU A 23 17.64 16.65 -4.05
CA LEU A 23 18.57 16.67 -2.90
C LEU A 23 18.60 15.33 -2.13
N ARG A 24 17.51 14.54 -2.20
CA ARG A 24 17.39 13.25 -1.50
C ARG A 24 18.25 12.12 -2.13
N ILE A 25 18.60 12.25 -3.41
CA ILE A 25 19.42 11.26 -4.14
C ILE A 25 20.91 11.47 -3.84
N THR A 26 21.38 12.71 -3.78
CA THR A 26 22.80 13.03 -3.56
C THR A 26 23.27 12.76 -2.11
N ILE A 27 22.38 12.88 -1.13
CA ILE A 27 22.71 12.57 0.28
C ILE A 27 22.81 11.04 0.51
N TYR A 28 22.03 10.25 -0.24
CA TYR A 28 22.05 8.78 -0.14
C TYR A 28 23.34 8.17 -0.75
N GLU A 29 23.87 8.76 -1.81
CA GLU A 29 25.12 8.31 -2.45
C GLU A 29 26.37 8.68 -1.64
N THR A 30 26.30 9.72 -0.80
CA THR A 30 27.46 10.18 0.00
C THR A 30 27.57 9.48 1.36
N LEU A 31 26.49 8.87 1.87
CA LEU A 31 26.46 8.16 3.15
C LEU A 31 26.77 6.65 3.07
N HIS A 32 26.97 6.08 1.87
CA HIS A 32 27.28 4.65 1.70
C HIS A 32 28.79 4.33 1.59
N ASN A 33 29.67 5.33 1.77
CA ASN A 33 31.13 5.17 1.66
C ASN A 33 31.88 5.29 3.00
N PHE A 34 31.29 4.82 4.11
CA PHE A 34 32.00 4.74 5.39
C PHE A 34 31.64 3.47 6.17
N VAL A 35 32.36 2.37 5.94
CA VAL A 35 32.63 1.35 6.96
C VAL A 35 34.05 0.80 6.77
N PRO A 36 34.96 1.00 7.73
CA PRO A 36 36.23 0.28 7.80
C PRO A 36 36.08 -1.10 8.46
N ALA A 37 37.12 -1.91 8.27
CA ALA A 37 37.21 -3.33 8.55
C ALA A 37 37.23 -3.76 10.03
N SER A 38 36.98 -5.06 10.20
CA SER A 38 37.56 -6.00 11.18
C SER A 38 36.73 -6.42 12.41
N MET A 39 36.57 -7.76 12.49
CA MET A 39 36.62 -8.65 13.66
C MET A 39 35.53 -8.57 14.74
N ALA A 40 34.73 -9.63 14.87
CA ALA A 40 34.88 -10.62 15.93
C ALA A 40 33.80 -11.71 15.83
N MET A 41 34.22 -12.94 16.13
CA MET A 41 33.42 -14.16 16.13
C MET A 41 32.63 -14.22 17.45
N GLU A 42 31.31 -14.06 17.40
CA GLU A 42 30.43 -14.37 18.53
C GLU A 42 29.48 -15.52 18.17
N LYS A 43 29.57 -16.55 19.01
CA LYS A 43 28.89 -17.83 18.92
C LYS A 43 27.47 -17.68 19.47
N ASN A 44 26.48 -17.51 18.59
CA ASN A 44 25.06 -17.61 18.95
C ASN A 44 24.62 -19.09 18.90
N PRO A 45 24.17 -19.69 20.02
CA PRO A 45 23.56 -21.02 20.01
C PRO A 45 22.07 -20.95 19.60
N SER A 46 21.61 -22.06 19.03
CA SER A 46 20.22 -22.45 18.69
C SER A 46 19.64 -22.02 17.33
N MET A 47 20.24 -22.54 16.27
CA MET A 47 19.54 -23.31 15.22
C MET A 47 20.54 -24.36 14.73
N ASP A 48 20.47 -25.56 15.33
CA ASP A 48 21.43 -26.63 15.10
C ASP A 48 21.23 -27.24 13.71
N PHE A 49 21.99 -26.75 12.72
CA PHE A 49 22.25 -27.46 11.48
C PHE A 49 23.74 -27.47 11.19
N PRO A 50 24.29 -28.55 10.61
CA PRO A 50 25.71 -28.64 10.25
C PRO A 50 26.18 -27.41 9.48
N GLN A 51 27.38 -26.90 9.81
CA GLN A 51 27.91 -25.67 9.21
C GLN A 51 28.06 -25.78 7.69
N GLU A 52 28.26 -26.99 7.19
CA GLU A 52 28.38 -27.36 5.79
C GLU A 52 27.11 -27.08 4.99
N PHE A 53 25.96 -26.93 5.66
CA PHE A 53 24.68 -26.63 5.02
C PHE A 53 24.36 -25.13 4.98
N ARG A 54 25.22 -24.31 5.59
CA ARG A 54 25.04 -22.87 5.72
C ARG A 54 25.51 -22.15 4.47
N CYS A 55 24.69 -21.23 3.95
CA CYS A 55 25.13 -20.32 2.90
C CYS A 55 26.09 -19.28 3.49
N PRO A 56 27.31 -19.09 2.93
CA PRO A 56 28.26 -18.10 3.45
C PRO A 56 27.82 -16.63 3.30
N ILE A 57 26.84 -16.34 2.42
CA ILE A 57 26.32 -14.97 2.22
C ILE A 57 25.21 -14.66 3.23
N SER A 58 24.18 -15.51 3.33
CA SER A 58 23.02 -15.25 4.19
C SER A 58 23.16 -15.80 5.60
N MET A 59 24.11 -16.70 5.84
CA MET A 59 24.26 -17.46 7.08
C MET A 59 23.04 -18.35 7.43
N GLU A 60 22.18 -18.63 6.46
CA GLU A 60 20.99 -19.48 6.56
C GLU A 60 21.18 -20.84 5.87
N LEU A 61 20.30 -21.81 6.14
CA LEU A 61 20.31 -23.13 5.50
C LEU A 61 20.04 -23.02 3.99
N MET A 62 20.91 -23.62 3.17
CA MET A 62 20.75 -23.66 1.71
C MET A 62 19.54 -24.54 1.30
N LYS A 63 18.68 -24.02 0.41
CA LYS A 63 17.57 -24.75 -0.22
C LYS A 63 17.95 -25.19 -1.64
N ASP A 64 18.69 -24.36 -2.36
CA ASP A 64 19.21 -24.67 -3.68
C ASP A 64 20.72 -24.39 -3.76
N PRO A 65 21.55 -25.30 -3.22
CA PRO A 65 23.00 -25.11 -3.18
C PRO A 65 23.62 -25.17 -4.59
N VAL A 66 24.38 -24.14 -4.94
CA VAL A 66 25.15 -24.02 -6.19
C VAL A 66 26.61 -23.74 -5.88
N THR A 67 27.52 -24.42 -6.57
CA THR A 67 28.96 -24.26 -6.43
C THR A 67 29.48 -23.39 -7.57
N ILE A 68 30.27 -22.38 -7.21
CA ILE A 68 30.99 -21.53 -8.17
C ILE A 68 32.40 -22.07 -8.43
N SER A 69 33.11 -21.49 -9.41
CA SER A 69 34.45 -21.93 -9.83
C SER A 69 35.49 -22.02 -8.71
N THR A 70 35.35 -21.26 -7.62
CA THR A 70 36.24 -21.37 -6.45
C THR A 70 35.96 -22.58 -5.55
N GLY A 71 35.01 -23.45 -5.93
CA GLY A 71 34.65 -24.65 -5.17
C GLY A 71 33.76 -24.40 -3.94
N VAL A 72 33.36 -23.16 -3.68
CA VAL A 72 32.48 -22.81 -2.55
C VAL A 72 31.02 -22.87 -2.98
N THR A 73 30.17 -23.43 -2.12
CA THR A 73 28.73 -23.58 -2.37
C THR A 73 27.92 -22.48 -1.67
N TYR A 74 26.95 -21.92 -2.38
CA TYR A 74 26.05 -20.86 -1.91
C TYR A 74 24.59 -21.21 -2.22
N GLU A 75 23.65 -20.52 -1.58
CA GLU A 75 22.27 -20.49 -2.04
C GLU A 75 22.19 -19.72 -3.37
N ARG A 76 21.57 -20.33 -4.39
CA ARG A 76 21.46 -19.79 -5.75
C ARG A 76 21.06 -18.33 -5.78
N LYS A 77 19.95 -17.98 -5.12
CA LYS A 77 19.41 -16.61 -5.14
C LYS A 77 20.38 -15.57 -4.59
N ASN A 78 21.20 -15.96 -3.61
CA ASN A 78 22.11 -15.05 -2.93
C ASN A 78 23.36 -14.79 -3.77
N ILE A 79 23.92 -15.84 -4.39
CA ILE A 79 25.10 -15.68 -5.26
C ILE A 79 24.73 -15.05 -6.62
N GLU A 80 23.52 -15.31 -7.14
CA GLU A 80 22.99 -14.61 -8.31
C GLU A 80 22.84 -13.11 -8.04
N ARG A 81 22.30 -12.72 -6.87
CA ARG A 81 22.25 -11.31 -6.46
C ARG A 81 23.64 -10.70 -6.34
N TRP A 82 24.61 -11.44 -5.81
CA TRP A 82 26.00 -10.99 -5.70
C TRP A 82 26.64 -10.68 -7.05
N PHE A 83 26.46 -11.55 -8.04
CA PHE A 83 27.02 -11.35 -9.38
C PHE A 83 26.24 -10.34 -10.22
N TYR A 84 24.92 -10.47 -10.30
CA TYR A 84 24.13 -9.72 -11.28
C TYR A 84 23.57 -8.39 -10.75
N ILE A 85 23.27 -8.30 -9.45
CA ILE A 85 22.72 -7.08 -8.85
C ILE A 85 23.85 -6.20 -8.30
N TYR A 86 24.76 -6.77 -7.49
CA TYR A 86 25.87 -6.01 -6.90
C TYR A 86 27.10 -5.89 -7.81
N LYS A 87 27.11 -6.57 -8.97
CA LYS A 87 28.19 -6.53 -9.98
C LYS A 87 29.58 -6.81 -9.39
N LYS A 88 29.68 -7.80 -8.49
CA LYS A 88 30.93 -8.19 -7.82
C LYS A 88 31.49 -9.48 -8.41
N ASN A 89 32.64 -9.41 -9.11
CA ASN A 89 33.29 -10.58 -9.71
C ASN A 89 34.31 -11.26 -8.75
N ILE A 90 34.01 -11.25 -7.46
CA ILE A 90 34.85 -11.84 -6.42
C ILE A 90 34.05 -12.86 -5.62
N CYS A 91 34.70 -13.93 -5.18
CA CYS A 91 34.10 -14.92 -4.29
C CYS A 91 33.86 -14.30 -2.90
N PRO A 92 32.61 -14.28 -2.39
CA PRO A 92 32.31 -13.71 -1.08
C PRO A 92 33.10 -14.33 0.08
N ALA A 93 33.33 -15.65 0.04
CA ALA A 93 33.98 -16.38 1.13
C ALA A 93 35.52 -16.38 1.04
N THR A 94 36.07 -16.53 -0.17
CA THR A 94 37.54 -16.65 -0.36
C THR A 94 38.20 -15.35 -0.80
N MET A 95 37.42 -14.32 -1.15
CA MET A 95 37.88 -13.05 -1.71
C MET A 95 38.72 -13.19 -3.00
N GLN A 96 38.66 -14.35 -3.66
CA GLN A 96 39.35 -14.60 -4.93
C GLN A 96 38.56 -14.04 -6.11
N CYS A 97 39.26 -13.53 -7.12
CA CYS A 97 38.64 -13.09 -8.38
C CYS A 97 38.11 -14.29 -9.17
N ILE A 98 36.95 -14.13 -9.80
CA ILE A 98 36.27 -15.20 -10.55
C ILE A 98 36.24 -14.84 -12.03
N GLU A 99 36.80 -15.71 -12.87
CA GLU A 99 36.85 -15.52 -14.32
C GLU A 99 35.55 -15.95 -15.02
N SER A 100 34.87 -17.00 -14.53
CA SER A 100 33.58 -17.47 -15.04
C SER A 100 32.49 -17.44 -13.95
N LEU A 101 31.35 -16.81 -14.28
CA LEU A 101 30.19 -16.70 -13.38
C LEU A 101 29.27 -17.93 -13.42
N ASP A 102 29.79 -19.05 -13.93
CA ASP A 102 29.04 -20.28 -14.06
C ASP A 102 28.77 -20.90 -12.69
N MET A 103 27.51 -21.30 -12.49
CA MET A 103 27.04 -21.90 -11.24
C MET A 103 26.63 -23.34 -11.50
N THR A 104 27.35 -24.27 -10.89
CA THR A 104 27.06 -25.70 -11.01
C THR A 104 26.15 -26.14 -9.85
N PRO A 105 24.95 -26.68 -10.10
CA PRO A 105 24.09 -27.17 -9.02
C PRO A 105 24.77 -28.27 -8.19
N ASN A 106 24.80 -28.13 -6.88
CA ASN A 106 25.36 -29.13 -5.97
C ASN A 106 24.25 -30.10 -5.50
N HIS A 107 23.88 -31.03 -6.38
CA HIS A 107 22.83 -32.01 -6.09
C HIS A 107 23.16 -32.92 -4.91
N THR A 108 24.44 -33.20 -4.68
CA THR A 108 24.90 -34.01 -3.53
C THR A 108 24.60 -33.29 -2.22
N LEU A 109 25.01 -32.02 -2.08
CA LEU A 109 24.72 -31.23 -0.88
C LEU A 109 23.22 -31.03 -0.70
N LYS A 110 22.48 -30.80 -1.80
CA LYS A 110 21.01 -30.73 -1.77
C LYS A 110 20.38 -32.00 -1.21
N ARG A 111 20.85 -33.18 -1.64
CA ARG A 111 20.40 -34.48 -1.12
C ARG A 111 20.75 -34.67 0.35
N LEU A 112 21.95 -34.26 0.77
CA LEU A 112 22.38 -34.35 2.18
C LEU A 112 21.55 -33.46 3.10
N ILE A 113 21.28 -32.22 2.68
CA ILE A 113 20.41 -31.28 3.42
C ILE A 113 18.99 -31.85 3.54
N LEU A 114 18.46 -32.43 2.46
CA LEU A 114 17.15 -33.08 2.48
C LEU A 114 17.13 -34.31 3.38
N ALA A 115 18.15 -35.16 3.31
CA ALA A 115 18.27 -36.34 4.17
C ALA A 115 18.38 -35.95 5.65
N TRP A 116 19.14 -34.91 5.98
CA TRP A 116 19.26 -34.38 7.34
C TRP A 116 17.95 -33.79 7.86
N ARG A 117 17.20 -33.08 7.01
CA ARG A 117 15.84 -32.59 7.34
C ARG A 117 14.89 -33.75 7.59
N ASN A 118 14.98 -34.79 6.77
CA ASN A 118 14.13 -35.97 6.90
C ASN A 118 14.51 -36.81 8.13
N ALA A 119 15.80 -36.94 8.46
CA ALA A 119 16.24 -37.67 9.65
C ALA A 119 15.75 -37.02 10.96
N GLN A 120 15.74 -35.69 11.05
CA GLN A 120 15.11 -34.99 12.17
C GLN A 120 13.60 -35.17 12.23
N SER A 121 12.95 -35.36 11.08
CA SER A 121 11.52 -35.73 11.06
C SER A 121 11.29 -37.20 11.40
N VAL A 122 12.30 -38.07 11.28
CA VAL A 122 12.20 -39.51 11.49
C VAL A 122 12.51 -39.94 12.92
N ASP A 123 13.37 -39.22 13.65
CA ASP A 123 13.53 -39.38 15.10
C ASP A 123 12.29 -38.91 15.91
N GLN A 124 11.30 -38.32 15.24
CA GLN A 124 9.94 -38.08 15.77
C GLN A 124 8.86 -38.95 15.08
N SER A 125 9.22 -39.92 14.24
CA SER A 125 8.26 -40.70 13.43
C SER A 125 8.33 -42.22 13.58
N CYS A 126 8.70 -42.73 14.76
CA CYS A 126 8.35 -44.09 15.16
C CYS A 126 7.11 -44.09 16.09
N SER A 127 6.02 -43.48 15.62
CA SER A 127 4.65 -43.77 16.06
C SER A 127 3.63 -43.21 15.04
N SER A 128 3.26 -44.08 14.09
CA SER A 128 1.97 -44.19 13.36
C SER A 128 1.02 -42.99 13.17
N SER A 129 0.54 -42.88 11.92
CA SER A 129 -0.73 -42.28 11.42
C SER A 129 -0.79 -40.76 11.23
N SER A 130 -1.36 -40.35 10.08
CA SER A 130 -1.64 -38.97 9.68
C SER A 130 -2.57 -38.21 10.62
N GLU A 131 -3.29 -38.89 11.51
CA GLU A 131 -4.14 -38.30 12.54
C GLU A 131 -3.34 -37.79 13.76
N GLY A 132 -2.20 -38.40 14.10
CA GLY A 132 -1.38 -37.99 15.24
C GLY A 132 -0.61 -36.68 15.02
N ARG A 133 -0.27 -36.34 13.77
CA ARG A 133 0.49 -35.11 13.46
C ARG A 133 -0.35 -33.83 13.59
N HIS A 134 -1.67 -33.93 13.39
CA HIS A 134 -2.60 -32.83 13.61
C HIS A 134 -2.82 -32.62 15.12
N SER A 135 -2.95 -33.72 15.89
CA SER A 135 -3.09 -33.67 17.36
C SER A 135 -1.91 -32.94 18.03
N ILE A 136 -0.66 -33.30 17.72
CA ILE A 136 0.52 -32.69 18.37
C ILE A 136 0.60 -31.17 18.12
N LYS A 137 0.20 -30.72 16.92
CA LYS A 137 0.21 -29.29 16.57
C LYS A 137 -0.98 -28.54 17.16
N HIS A 138 -2.14 -29.20 17.26
CA HIS A 138 -3.29 -28.68 17.99
C HIS A 138 -2.94 -28.50 19.48
N ASP A 139 -2.26 -29.47 20.08
CA ASP A 139 -1.79 -29.39 21.46
C ASP A 139 -0.79 -28.24 21.67
N GLU A 140 0.15 -28.05 20.73
CA GLU A 140 1.08 -26.92 20.73
C GLU A 140 0.35 -25.57 20.59
N LEU A 141 -0.63 -25.49 19.67
CA LEU A 141 -1.47 -24.30 19.47
C LEU A 141 -2.22 -23.93 20.75
N MET A 142 -2.89 -24.91 21.38
CA MET A 142 -3.66 -24.71 22.61
C MET A 142 -2.76 -24.33 23.79
N ALA A 143 -1.58 -24.93 23.92
CA ALA A 143 -0.61 -24.56 24.94
C ALA A 143 -0.11 -23.11 24.79
N LEU A 144 0.15 -22.68 23.55
CA LEU A 144 0.57 -21.31 23.27
C LEU A 144 -0.57 -20.30 23.52
N LEU A 145 -1.80 -20.62 23.11
CA LEU A 145 -2.99 -19.80 23.37
C LEU A 145 -3.28 -19.67 24.88
N GLY A 146 -3.13 -20.74 25.65
CA GLY A 146 -3.34 -20.70 27.10
C GLY A 146 -2.29 -19.89 27.87
N THR A 147 -1.08 -19.73 27.33
CA THR A 147 0.04 -19.05 28.02
C THR A 147 0.23 -17.60 27.60
N ILE A 148 -0.24 -17.20 26.41
CA ILE A 148 0.06 -15.90 25.80
C ILE A 148 -0.35 -14.68 26.63
N GLU A 149 -1.43 -14.75 27.39
CA GLU A 149 -1.89 -13.61 28.20
C GLU A 149 -1.06 -13.43 29.47
N SER A 150 -0.57 -14.54 30.01
CA SER A 150 0.20 -14.58 31.26
C SER A 150 1.70 -14.34 31.06
N THR A 151 2.21 -14.57 29.84
CA THR A 151 3.65 -14.49 29.58
C THR A 151 4.11 -13.04 29.38
N PRO A 152 5.25 -12.63 29.95
CA PRO A 152 5.88 -11.35 29.63
C PRO A 152 6.47 -11.34 28.21
N PHE A 153 6.65 -12.51 27.58
CA PHE A 153 7.27 -12.67 26.26
C PHE A 153 6.26 -12.81 25.12
N LYS A 154 5.20 -11.97 25.13
CA LYS A 154 4.09 -12.02 24.15
C LYS A 154 4.57 -12.05 22.70
N VAL A 155 5.53 -11.21 22.33
CA VAL A 155 6.07 -11.14 20.95
C VAL A 155 6.70 -12.47 20.52
N SER A 156 7.48 -13.12 21.40
CA SER A 156 8.08 -14.42 21.07
C SER A 156 7.02 -15.53 20.98
N CYS A 157 6.00 -15.48 21.82
CA CYS A 157 4.88 -16.42 21.78
C CYS A 157 4.07 -16.26 20.47
N LEU A 158 3.72 -15.02 20.12
CA LEU A 158 3.02 -14.68 18.87
C LEU A 158 3.81 -15.11 17.63
N LYS A 159 5.13 -14.92 17.60
CA LYS A 159 5.96 -15.39 16.48
C LYS A 159 5.94 -16.91 16.32
N LYS A 160 5.96 -17.65 17.44
CA LYS A 160 5.82 -19.12 17.41
C LYS A 160 4.43 -19.51 16.90
N LEU A 161 3.36 -18.91 17.44
CA LEU A 161 2.00 -19.14 16.96
C LEU A 161 1.86 -18.84 15.47
N LYS A 162 2.40 -17.72 15.00
CA LYS A 162 2.41 -17.36 13.58
C LYS A 162 3.07 -18.43 12.72
N SER A 163 4.23 -18.95 13.15
CA SER A 163 4.91 -20.03 12.43
C SER A 163 4.08 -21.32 12.37
N VAL A 164 3.24 -21.59 13.38
CA VAL A 164 2.29 -22.72 13.39
C VAL A 164 1.13 -22.46 12.41
N LEU A 165 0.58 -21.24 12.38
CA LEU A 165 -0.50 -20.84 11.45
C LEU A 165 -0.08 -20.84 9.97
N GLU A 166 1.19 -20.57 9.69
CA GLU A 166 1.74 -20.59 8.33
C GLU A 166 1.82 -22.01 7.73
N MET A 167 1.60 -23.06 8.53
CA MET A 167 1.74 -24.46 8.09
C MET A 167 0.54 -25.00 7.32
N GLY A 168 -0.63 -24.35 7.35
CA GLY A 168 -1.79 -24.76 6.56
C GLY A 168 -3.13 -24.17 7.01
N ASN A 169 -4.13 -24.24 6.12
CA ASN A 169 -5.46 -23.66 6.34
C ASN A 169 -6.27 -24.38 7.44
N GLU A 170 -6.06 -25.69 7.64
CA GLU A 170 -6.73 -26.47 8.70
C GLU A 170 -6.40 -25.91 10.10
N ILE A 171 -5.12 -25.60 10.34
CA ILE A 171 -4.65 -25.02 11.60
C ILE A 171 -5.20 -23.60 11.81
N GLN A 172 -5.43 -22.85 10.73
CA GLN A 172 -6.05 -21.52 10.81
C GLN A 172 -7.53 -21.62 11.18
N ALA A 173 -8.24 -22.64 10.69
CA ALA A 173 -9.61 -22.92 11.10
C ALA A 173 -9.68 -23.35 12.57
N ASP A 174 -8.80 -24.27 13.00
CA ASP A 174 -8.66 -24.67 14.40
C ASP A 174 -8.37 -23.47 15.32
N PHE A 175 -7.48 -22.57 14.91
CA PHE A 175 -7.16 -21.36 15.65
C PHE A 175 -8.37 -20.45 15.84
N LYS A 176 -9.21 -20.30 14.81
CA LYS A 176 -10.47 -19.55 14.93
C LYS A 176 -11.42 -20.22 15.91
N ILE A 177 -11.67 -21.53 15.75
CA ILE A 177 -12.60 -22.29 16.61
C ILE A 177 -12.13 -22.27 18.08
N SER A 178 -10.82 -22.23 18.30
CA SER A 178 -10.21 -22.20 19.63
C SER A 178 -10.21 -20.82 20.31
N GLY A 179 -10.90 -19.82 19.74
CA GLY A 179 -10.95 -18.47 20.31
C GLY A 179 -9.67 -17.65 20.09
N GLY A 180 -8.85 -18.03 19.11
CA GLY A 180 -7.57 -17.39 18.85
C GLY A 180 -7.71 -15.94 18.36
N VAL A 181 -8.78 -15.62 17.62
CA VAL A 181 -9.04 -14.26 17.13
C VAL A 181 -9.33 -13.32 18.31
N GLU A 182 -10.09 -13.78 19.30
CA GLU A 182 -10.44 -13.07 20.52
C GLU A 182 -9.20 -12.72 21.34
N VAL A 183 -8.27 -13.67 21.43
CA VAL A 183 -6.96 -13.46 22.07
C VAL A 183 -6.16 -12.39 21.33
N LEU A 184 -6.08 -12.47 20.00
CA LEU A 184 -5.36 -11.47 19.19
C LEU A 184 -5.99 -10.07 19.34
N VAL A 185 -7.32 -9.98 19.29
CA VAL A 185 -8.03 -8.71 19.50
C VAL A 185 -7.75 -8.17 20.89
N ARG A 186 -7.78 -9.01 21.94
CA ARG A 186 -7.49 -8.57 23.31
C ARG A 186 -6.08 -8.01 23.45
N ILE A 187 -5.10 -8.59 22.77
CA ILE A 187 -3.72 -8.05 22.70
C ILE A 187 -3.71 -6.71 21.99
N ILE A 188 -4.38 -6.59 20.84
CA ILE A 188 -4.45 -5.33 20.07
C ILE A 188 -5.10 -4.21 20.89
N LEU A 189 -6.11 -4.51 21.70
CA LEU A 189 -6.76 -3.54 22.58
C LEU A 189 -5.86 -3.00 23.69
N GLN A 190 -4.76 -3.70 24.05
CA GLN A 190 -3.83 -3.24 25.09
C GLN A 190 -3.21 -1.88 24.75
N ILE A 191 -3.09 -1.53 23.45
CA ILE A 191 -2.57 -0.23 23.05
C ILE A 191 -3.43 0.96 23.50
N LEU A 192 -4.72 0.74 23.73
CA LEU A 192 -5.60 1.82 24.21
C LEU A 192 -5.28 2.22 25.65
N VAL A 193 -4.71 1.30 26.44
CA VAL A 193 -4.34 1.53 27.84
C VAL A 193 -2.86 1.86 27.96
N GLU A 194 -2.01 1.12 27.25
CA GLU A 194 -0.53 1.18 27.36
C GLU A 194 0.11 1.79 26.11
N SER A 195 -0.45 2.90 25.61
CA SER A 195 -0.11 3.50 24.31
C SER A 195 1.35 3.96 24.12
N SER A 196 2.14 3.97 25.20
CA SER A 196 3.56 4.33 25.21
C SER A 196 4.50 3.14 25.45
N ASP A 197 3.98 1.96 25.79
CA ASP A 197 4.83 0.79 26.00
C ASP A 197 5.25 0.17 24.66
N PHE A 198 6.56 0.13 24.44
CA PHE A 198 7.15 -0.43 23.23
C PHE A 198 6.87 -1.93 23.11
N ILE A 199 6.82 -2.67 24.23
CA ILE A 199 6.60 -4.12 24.20
C ILE A 199 5.16 -4.41 23.77
N THR A 200 4.18 -3.76 24.40
CA THR A 200 2.76 -3.85 24.00
C THR A 200 2.57 -3.42 22.55
N PHE A 201 3.23 -2.35 22.10
CA PHE A 201 3.17 -1.93 20.70
C PHE A 201 3.66 -3.03 19.74
N ARG A 202 4.83 -3.65 20.01
CA ARG A 202 5.36 -4.75 19.20
C ARG A 202 4.49 -6.00 19.24
N ALA A 203 3.86 -6.29 20.37
CA ALA A 203 2.90 -7.40 20.48
C ALA A 203 1.67 -7.15 19.60
N CYS A 204 1.15 -5.91 19.56
CA CYS A 204 0.05 -5.52 18.69
C CYS A 204 0.43 -5.67 17.20
N GLU A 205 1.63 -5.27 16.80
CA GLU A 205 2.11 -5.44 15.43
C GLU A 205 2.13 -6.91 15.00
N GLU A 206 2.66 -7.80 15.85
CA GLU A 206 2.71 -9.22 15.53
C GLU A 206 1.31 -9.84 15.51
N ALA A 207 0.42 -9.42 16.43
CA ALA A 207 -0.98 -9.86 16.45
C ALA A 207 -1.73 -9.45 15.16
N LEU A 208 -1.51 -8.23 14.66
CA LEU A 208 -2.05 -7.79 13.36
C LEU A 208 -1.49 -8.61 12.20
N GLY A 209 -0.19 -8.93 12.25
CA GLY A 209 0.44 -9.82 11.27
C GLY A 209 -0.24 -11.19 11.23
N MET A 210 -0.62 -11.75 12.38
CA MET A 210 -1.37 -13.00 12.44
C MET A 210 -2.80 -12.85 11.93
N LEU A 211 -3.55 -11.81 12.34
CA LEU A 211 -4.90 -11.55 11.83
C LEU A 211 -4.95 -11.40 10.31
N GLN A 212 -3.91 -10.80 9.72
CA GLN A 212 -3.80 -10.65 8.28
C GLN A 212 -3.69 -12.00 7.55
N LEU A 213 -3.09 -13.03 8.18
CA LEU A 213 -2.96 -14.37 7.59
C LEU A 213 -4.28 -15.15 7.60
N LEU A 214 -5.16 -14.88 8.57
CA LEU A 214 -6.40 -15.63 8.70
C LEU A 214 -7.35 -15.34 7.52
N PRO A 215 -7.99 -16.37 6.95
CA PRO A 215 -9.08 -16.19 6.00
C PRO A 215 -10.27 -15.63 6.77
N PHE A 216 -10.93 -14.58 6.28
CA PHE A 216 -12.24 -14.20 6.78
C PHE A 216 -13.27 -14.67 5.77
N SER A 217 -14.35 -15.31 6.23
CA SER A 217 -15.42 -15.74 5.34
C SER A 217 -16.09 -14.49 4.75
N GLU A 218 -16.54 -14.58 3.50
CA GLU A 218 -17.41 -13.55 2.91
C GLU A 218 -18.86 -13.69 3.41
N GLU A 219 -19.15 -14.72 4.21
CA GLU A 219 -20.44 -14.94 4.83
C GLU A 219 -20.71 -13.90 5.94
N GLU A 220 -21.93 -13.37 5.98
CA GLU A 220 -22.37 -12.28 6.86
C GLU A 220 -22.20 -12.58 8.37
N ASP A 221 -22.03 -13.86 8.74
CA ASP A 221 -21.98 -14.35 10.11
C ASP A 221 -20.57 -14.72 10.63
N ASP A 222 -19.46 -14.29 9.98
CA ASP A 222 -18.13 -14.50 10.57
C ASP A 222 -17.95 -13.66 11.84
N GLU A 223 -18.10 -14.31 13.00
CA GLU A 223 -17.92 -13.72 14.34
C GLU A 223 -16.59 -12.97 14.47
N SER A 224 -15.55 -13.41 13.75
CA SER A 224 -14.24 -12.76 13.71
C SER A 224 -14.33 -11.34 13.14
N ILE A 225 -15.07 -11.16 12.04
CA ILE A 225 -15.26 -9.84 11.42
C ILE A 225 -16.05 -8.95 12.38
N GLN A 226 -17.14 -9.47 12.97
CA GLN A 226 -17.95 -8.71 13.92
C GLN A 226 -17.14 -8.23 15.13
N LEU A 227 -16.18 -9.02 15.60
CA LEU A 227 -15.27 -8.63 16.66
C LEU A 227 -14.34 -7.48 16.25
N LEU A 228 -13.78 -7.53 15.03
CA LEU A 228 -12.92 -6.48 14.47
C LEU A 228 -13.68 -5.17 14.21
N MET A 229 -14.98 -5.27 13.94
CA MET A 229 -15.88 -4.13 13.69
C MET A 229 -16.16 -3.28 14.94
N LYS A 230 -15.84 -3.79 16.15
CA LYS A 230 -16.08 -3.07 17.41
C LYS A 230 -15.27 -1.76 17.48
N PRO A 231 -15.83 -0.68 18.07
CA PRO A 231 -15.19 0.65 18.09
C PRO A 231 -13.77 0.65 18.67
N GLU A 232 -13.52 -0.11 19.74
CA GLU A 232 -12.24 -0.19 20.42
C GLU A 232 -11.18 -0.85 19.52
N CYS A 233 -11.56 -1.89 18.77
CA CYS A 233 -10.66 -2.57 17.84
C CYS A 233 -10.30 -1.62 16.68
N MET A 234 -11.30 -0.90 16.14
CA MET A 234 -11.07 0.11 15.10
C MET A 234 -10.16 1.24 15.55
N LYS A 235 -10.32 1.74 16.79
CA LYS A 235 -9.42 2.75 17.38
C LYS A 235 -7.99 2.23 17.49
N SER A 236 -7.82 0.99 17.95
CA SER A 236 -6.50 0.35 18.10
C SER A 236 -5.81 0.18 16.75
N MET A 237 -6.54 -0.30 15.73
CA MET A 237 -6.05 -0.40 14.36
C MET A 237 -5.74 0.97 13.75
N ALA A 238 -6.52 2.01 14.04
CA ALA A 238 -6.21 3.37 13.59
C ALA A 238 -4.90 3.89 14.18
N ILE A 239 -4.61 3.61 15.47
CA ILE A 239 -3.31 3.93 16.10
C ILE A 239 -2.16 3.17 15.42
N MET A 240 -2.37 1.89 15.10
CA MET A 240 -1.39 1.07 14.37
C MET A 240 -1.11 1.60 12.97
N LEU A 241 -2.14 2.09 12.27
CA LEU A 241 -1.96 2.72 10.97
C LEU A 241 -1.14 4.02 11.05
N GLN A 242 -1.30 4.77 12.14
CA GLN A 242 -0.63 6.07 12.34
C GLN A 242 0.82 5.93 12.80
N ARG A 243 1.10 4.99 13.71
CA ARG A 243 2.38 4.91 14.42
C ARG A 243 3.15 3.62 14.18
N GLY A 244 2.53 2.64 13.51
CA GLY A 244 3.09 1.32 13.27
C GLY A 244 4.28 1.33 12.32
N SER A 245 5.07 0.25 12.37
CA SER A 245 6.04 -0.06 11.34
C SER A 245 5.37 -0.24 9.98
N THR A 246 6.15 -0.17 8.90
CA THR A 246 5.65 -0.36 7.53
C THR A 246 4.88 -1.67 7.37
N GLU A 247 5.37 -2.76 7.98
CA GLU A 247 4.70 -4.07 7.96
C GLU A 247 3.38 -4.02 8.72
N ALA A 248 3.35 -3.47 9.94
CA ALA A 248 2.11 -3.36 10.72
C ALA A 248 1.06 -2.48 10.03
N ARG A 249 1.48 -1.38 9.39
CA ARG A 249 0.61 -0.53 8.57
C ARG A 249 0.04 -1.31 7.38
N PHE A 250 0.86 -2.14 6.72
CA PHE A 250 0.41 -3.01 5.63
C PHE A 250 -0.59 -4.09 6.10
N CYS A 251 -0.31 -4.75 7.23
CA CYS A 251 -1.23 -5.73 7.82
C CYS A 251 -2.57 -5.05 8.17
N THR A 252 -2.51 -3.89 8.81
CA THR A 252 -3.70 -3.11 9.19
C THR A 252 -4.54 -2.73 7.97
N ILE A 253 -3.92 -2.17 6.92
CA ILE A 253 -4.68 -1.77 5.73
C ILE A 253 -5.25 -2.97 4.96
N SER A 254 -4.55 -4.11 5.00
CA SER A 254 -5.05 -5.36 4.42
C SER A 254 -6.26 -5.88 5.19
N ILE A 255 -6.27 -5.80 6.52
CA ILE A 255 -7.43 -6.16 7.36
C ILE A 255 -8.60 -5.21 7.04
N PHE A 256 -8.37 -3.90 7.00
CA PHE A 256 -9.39 -2.93 6.60
C PHE A 256 -9.95 -3.19 5.20
N GLN A 257 -9.13 -3.64 4.25
CA GLN A 257 -9.62 -4.00 2.93
C GLN A 257 -10.54 -5.23 2.98
N LYS A 258 -10.19 -6.26 3.76
CA LYS A 258 -11.05 -7.43 3.96
C LYS A 258 -12.39 -7.02 4.58
N MET A 259 -12.37 -6.13 5.59
CA MET A 259 -13.58 -5.58 6.20
C MET A 259 -14.40 -4.73 5.22
N ALA A 260 -13.75 -3.96 4.35
CA ALA A 260 -14.44 -3.17 3.32
C ALA A 260 -15.24 -4.03 2.34
N ASN A 261 -14.76 -5.24 2.06
CA ASN A 261 -15.42 -6.18 1.16
C ASN A 261 -16.61 -6.90 1.82
N ALA A 262 -16.64 -6.97 3.15
CA ALA A 262 -17.73 -7.55 3.93
C ALA A 262 -18.79 -6.49 4.34
N ASP A 263 -18.99 -5.46 3.50
CA ASP A 263 -19.97 -4.37 3.69
C ASP A 263 -19.91 -3.63 5.05
N TYR A 264 -18.69 -3.44 5.57
CA TYR A 264 -18.49 -2.65 6.79
C TYR A 264 -18.97 -1.19 6.66
N HIS A 265 -19.76 -0.76 7.65
CA HIS A 265 -20.19 0.62 7.77
C HIS A 265 -19.11 1.49 8.44
N TRP A 266 -18.37 2.26 7.64
CA TRP A 266 -17.29 3.18 8.06
C TRP A 266 -17.71 4.35 8.98
N ASN A 267 -18.96 4.39 9.45
CA ASN A 267 -19.52 5.49 10.22
C ASN A 267 -18.74 5.78 11.50
N TYR A 268 -18.24 4.76 12.20
CA TYR A 268 -17.44 4.94 13.40
C TYR A 268 -16.09 5.58 13.11
N VAL A 269 -15.39 5.11 12.08
CA VAL A 269 -14.12 5.69 11.62
C VAL A 269 -14.31 7.15 11.21
N ALA A 270 -15.39 7.42 10.46
CA ALA A 270 -15.74 8.77 10.00
C ALA A 270 -16.03 9.75 11.13
N GLN A 271 -16.61 9.29 12.24
CA GLN A 271 -17.04 10.14 13.34
C GLN A 271 -15.91 10.40 14.35
N ASP A 272 -15.22 9.34 14.77
CA ASP A 272 -14.33 9.36 15.94
C ASP A 272 -12.84 9.51 15.59
N GLN A 273 -12.43 9.11 14.38
CA GLN A 273 -11.04 9.28 13.97
C GLN A 273 -10.75 10.70 13.47
N GLY A 274 -9.64 11.26 13.93
CA GLY A 274 -9.18 12.60 13.55
C GLY A 274 -8.59 12.67 12.14
N ILE A 275 -8.13 13.86 11.76
CA ILE A 275 -7.47 14.13 10.47
C ILE A 275 -6.23 13.24 10.27
N GLU A 276 -5.53 12.91 11.35
CA GLU A 276 -4.31 12.07 11.34
C GLU A 276 -4.54 10.68 10.71
N PHE A 277 -5.71 10.08 10.91
CA PHE A 277 -6.05 8.81 10.27
C PHE A 277 -6.04 8.91 8.74
N PHE A 278 -6.62 9.99 8.20
CA PHE A 278 -6.63 10.23 6.76
C PHE A 278 -5.23 10.57 6.24
N LYS A 279 -4.42 11.33 6.99
CA LYS A 279 -3.02 11.57 6.64
C LYS A 279 -2.24 10.26 6.51
N SER A 280 -2.39 9.35 7.47
CA SER A 280 -1.71 8.04 7.43
C SER A 280 -2.16 7.16 6.26
N LEU A 281 -3.44 7.24 5.86
CA LEU A 281 -3.92 6.60 4.63
C LEU A 281 -3.28 7.22 3.37
N LEU A 282 -3.24 8.55 3.30
CA LEU A 282 -2.66 9.28 2.16
C LEU A 282 -1.14 9.04 2.02
N GLU A 283 -0.42 8.90 3.13
CA GLU A 283 0.98 8.48 3.14
C GLU A 283 1.17 7.10 2.52
N ILE A 284 0.33 6.12 2.87
CA ILE A 284 0.39 4.76 2.29
C ILE A 284 0.01 4.78 0.80
N ILE A 285 -0.96 5.61 0.41
CA ILE A 285 -1.36 5.76 -1.00
C ILE A 285 -0.20 6.34 -1.84
N SER A 286 0.55 7.28 -1.24
CA SER A 286 1.72 7.92 -1.85
C SER A 286 2.98 7.07 -1.84
N ASP A 287 3.00 5.95 -1.11
CA ASP A 287 4.16 5.06 -1.09
C ASP A 287 4.33 4.37 -2.46
N GLU A 288 5.46 4.65 -3.11
CA GLU A 288 5.84 4.08 -4.39
C GLU A 288 6.48 2.69 -4.24
N ILE A 289 6.90 2.30 -3.04
CA ILE A 289 7.60 1.03 -2.78
C ILE A 289 6.60 -0.13 -2.74
N CYS A 290 5.52 0.00 -1.96
CA CYS A 290 4.52 -1.05 -1.79
C CYS A 290 3.23 -0.75 -2.57
N THR A 291 3.22 -1.10 -3.86
CA THR A 291 2.05 -0.92 -4.74
C THR A 291 0.80 -1.66 -4.25
N LYS A 292 0.99 -2.79 -3.56
CA LYS A 292 -0.11 -3.55 -2.94
C LYS A 292 -0.75 -2.74 -1.80
N ALA A 293 0.04 -2.22 -0.87
CA ALA A 293 -0.44 -1.38 0.23
C ALA A 293 -1.19 -0.15 -0.31
N SER A 294 -0.61 0.53 -1.31
CA SER A 294 -1.21 1.69 -1.97
C SER A 294 -2.58 1.35 -2.60
N SER A 295 -2.69 0.19 -3.27
CA SER A 295 -3.96 -0.25 -3.85
C SER A 295 -5.02 -0.59 -2.79
N CYS A 296 -4.63 -1.25 -1.70
CA CYS A 296 -5.51 -1.53 -0.55
C CYS A 296 -6.01 -0.22 0.07
N ALA A 297 -5.10 0.73 0.31
CA ALA A 297 -5.42 2.02 0.91
C ALA A 297 -6.38 2.85 0.04
N LEU A 298 -6.21 2.84 -1.28
CA LEU A 298 -7.15 3.49 -2.20
C LEU A 298 -8.55 2.89 -2.12
N GLN A 299 -8.67 1.56 -2.03
CA GLN A 299 -9.96 0.88 -1.91
C GLN A 299 -10.65 1.18 -0.58
N VAL A 300 -9.89 1.13 0.52
CA VAL A 300 -10.40 1.50 1.85
C VAL A 300 -10.85 2.95 1.88
N LEU A 301 -10.05 3.89 1.36
CA LEU A 301 -10.41 5.29 1.30
C LEU A 301 -11.66 5.52 0.43
N LEU A 302 -11.81 4.79 -0.68
CA LEU A 302 -13.02 4.85 -1.52
C LEU A 302 -14.27 4.47 -0.72
N GLY A 303 -14.24 3.34 0.01
CA GLY A 303 -15.36 2.91 0.85
C GLY A 303 -15.72 3.94 1.92
N ILE A 304 -14.71 4.51 2.58
CA ILE A 304 -14.91 5.53 3.63
C ILE A 304 -15.54 6.80 3.07
N LEU A 305 -15.09 7.28 1.90
CA LEU A 305 -15.58 8.52 1.30
C LEU A 305 -16.95 8.34 0.64
N ASP A 306 -17.24 7.16 0.11
CA ASP A 306 -18.55 6.88 -0.48
C ASP A 306 -19.63 6.87 0.61
N ALA A 307 -19.34 6.25 1.76
CA ALA A 307 -20.27 6.10 2.88
C ALA A 307 -20.67 7.41 3.59
N SER A 308 -19.77 8.41 3.68
CA SER A 308 -20.04 9.60 4.50
C SER A 308 -19.49 10.90 3.94
N LYS A 309 -20.35 11.92 3.83
CA LYS A 309 -19.96 13.29 3.48
C LYS A 309 -19.01 13.91 4.51
N LYS A 310 -19.15 13.56 5.80
CA LYS A 310 -18.27 14.05 6.87
C LYS A 310 -16.84 13.55 6.68
N SER A 311 -16.67 12.29 6.24
CA SER A 311 -15.36 11.74 5.89
C SER A 311 -14.70 12.50 4.75
N ARG A 312 -15.48 12.94 3.75
CA ARG A 312 -14.95 13.72 2.63
C ARG A 312 -14.33 15.03 3.09
N LEU A 313 -14.99 15.73 4.01
CA LEU A 313 -14.45 16.97 4.62
C LEU A 313 -13.15 16.71 5.38
N LYS A 314 -13.12 15.69 6.25
CA LYS A 314 -11.89 15.31 6.97
C LYS A 314 -10.74 14.92 6.04
N ALA A 315 -11.03 14.22 4.94
CA ALA A 315 -10.03 13.89 3.94
C ALA A 315 -9.51 15.14 3.19
N ILE A 316 -10.38 16.11 2.90
CA ILE A 316 -9.97 17.40 2.32
C ILE A 316 -9.02 18.13 3.29
N GLU A 317 -9.39 18.24 4.57
CA GLU A 317 -8.57 18.84 5.62
C GLU A 317 -7.22 18.13 5.81
N ALA A 318 -7.18 16.81 5.55
CA ALA A 318 -5.95 16.02 5.57
C ALA A 318 -5.05 16.22 4.33
N GLY A 319 -5.48 17.02 3.34
CA GLY A 319 -4.71 17.27 2.12
C GLY A 319 -4.96 16.28 0.97
N ALA A 320 -6.06 15.49 1.02
CA ALA A 320 -6.32 14.46 0.02
C ALA A 320 -6.36 14.99 -1.42
N VAL A 321 -6.86 16.21 -1.63
CA VAL A 321 -6.93 16.80 -2.97
C VAL A 321 -5.54 16.94 -3.61
N CYS A 322 -4.61 17.53 -2.87
CA CYS A 322 -3.23 17.73 -3.32
C CYS A 322 -2.57 16.39 -3.64
N THR A 323 -2.56 15.48 -2.66
CA THR A 323 -1.94 14.16 -2.80
C THR A 323 -2.51 13.37 -3.98
N LEU A 324 -3.83 13.35 -4.17
CA LEU A 324 -4.47 12.59 -5.25
C LEU A 324 -4.16 13.19 -6.62
N ILE A 325 -4.13 14.52 -6.76
CA ILE A 325 -3.78 15.18 -8.02
C ILE A 325 -2.33 14.90 -8.41
N GLU A 326 -1.41 14.99 -7.44
CA GLU A 326 0.03 14.77 -7.66
C GLU A 326 0.35 13.32 -8.05
N LEU A 327 -0.47 12.35 -7.64
CA LEU A 327 -0.30 10.93 -7.99
C LEU A 327 -0.90 10.54 -9.36
N LEU A 328 -1.74 11.38 -9.97
CA LEU A 328 -2.36 11.07 -11.26
C LEU A 328 -1.35 10.85 -12.40
N PRO A 329 -0.31 11.68 -12.61
CA PRO A 329 0.61 11.54 -13.74
C PRO A 329 1.21 10.14 -13.87
N ASP A 330 1.70 9.58 -12.76
CA ASP A 330 2.47 8.32 -12.72
C ASP A 330 1.59 7.09 -12.43
N SER A 331 0.27 7.26 -12.31
CA SER A 331 -0.66 6.18 -12.01
C SER A 331 -0.91 5.24 -13.21
N ASN A 332 -0.88 3.93 -12.95
CA ASN A 332 -1.36 2.91 -13.88
C ASN A 332 -2.89 2.98 -14.06
N ARG A 333 -3.45 2.23 -15.02
CA ARG A 333 -4.89 2.29 -15.36
C ARG A 333 -5.81 2.12 -14.14
N SER A 334 -5.60 1.06 -13.34
CA SER A 334 -6.45 0.76 -12.17
C SER A 334 -6.30 1.81 -11.07
N LYS A 335 -5.07 2.22 -10.77
CA LYS A 335 -4.77 3.26 -9.77
C LYS A 335 -5.38 4.60 -10.19
N CYS A 336 -5.28 4.96 -11.47
CA CYS A 336 -5.84 6.18 -12.03
C CYS A 336 -7.37 6.24 -11.89
N GLU A 337 -8.08 5.14 -12.21
CA GLU A 337 -9.53 5.07 -12.06
C GLU A 337 -9.97 5.30 -10.61
N LYS A 338 -9.31 4.64 -9.65
CA LYS A 338 -9.57 4.80 -8.21
C LYS A 338 -9.32 6.23 -7.73
N ILE A 339 -8.18 6.82 -8.12
CA ILE A 339 -7.83 8.21 -7.78
C ILE A 339 -8.87 9.19 -8.35
N MET A 340 -9.26 9.02 -9.63
CA MET A 340 -10.28 9.87 -10.24
C MET A 340 -11.63 9.74 -9.53
N GLN A 341 -12.01 8.53 -9.11
CA GLN A 341 -13.24 8.31 -8.36
C GLN A 341 -13.21 9.02 -6.99
N LEU A 342 -12.07 8.98 -6.28
CA LEU A 342 -11.88 9.73 -5.03
C LEU A 342 -11.99 11.24 -5.25
N ILE A 343 -11.32 11.78 -6.26
CA ILE A 343 -11.42 13.20 -6.63
C ILE A 343 -12.87 13.57 -6.95
N LYS A 344 -13.59 12.72 -7.68
CA LYS A 344 -15.01 12.92 -7.97
C LYS A 344 -15.85 12.99 -6.70
N LEU A 345 -15.60 12.12 -5.71
CA LEU A 345 -16.34 12.14 -4.43
C LEU A 345 -16.03 13.42 -3.64
N ILE A 346 -14.77 13.83 -3.61
CA ILE A 346 -14.33 15.06 -2.95
C ILE A 346 -14.97 16.30 -3.60
N CYS A 347 -15.00 16.38 -4.93
CA CYS A 347 -15.61 17.49 -5.67
C CYS A 347 -17.15 17.57 -5.55
N GLU A 348 -17.82 16.60 -4.92
CA GLU A 348 -19.24 16.75 -4.55
C GLU A 348 -19.42 17.75 -3.41
N CYS A 349 -18.40 17.98 -2.58
CA CYS A 349 -18.37 19.03 -1.55
C CYS A 349 -17.85 20.36 -2.13
N ALA A 350 -18.29 21.49 -1.55
CA ALA A 350 -17.84 22.82 -1.97
C ALA A 350 -16.34 23.03 -1.69
N ASP A 351 -15.89 22.69 -0.48
CA ASP A 351 -14.48 22.80 -0.08
C ASP A 351 -13.56 21.95 -0.98
N GLY A 352 -14.03 20.77 -1.38
CA GLY A 352 -13.30 19.90 -2.29
C GLY A 352 -13.13 20.50 -3.69
N ARG A 353 -14.16 21.19 -4.21
CA ARG A 353 -14.05 21.90 -5.49
C ARG A 353 -13.12 23.10 -5.39
N LEU A 354 -13.21 23.86 -4.30
CA LEU A 354 -12.33 25.01 -4.06
C LEU A 354 -10.86 24.56 -4.03
N ALA A 355 -10.54 23.59 -3.17
CA ALA A 355 -9.21 23.03 -3.07
C ALA A 355 -8.70 22.43 -4.41
N PHE A 356 -9.59 21.83 -5.20
CA PHE A 356 -9.23 21.28 -6.52
C PHE A 356 -8.86 22.38 -7.54
N ILE A 357 -9.58 23.50 -7.53
CA ILE A 357 -9.32 24.63 -8.43
C ILE A 357 -8.09 25.43 -7.99
N GLU A 358 -7.85 25.54 -6.68
CA GLU A 358 -6.67 26.22 -6.14
C GLU A 358 -5.37 25.47 -6.41
N HIS A 359 -5.45 24.16 -6.65
CA HIS A 359 -4.29 23.36 -7.00
C HIS A 359 -3.91 23.54 -8.48
N ASP A 360 -2.71 24.06 -8.76
CA ASP A 360 -2.25 24.45 -10.11
C ASP A 360 -2.33 23.33 -11.17
N LEU A 361 -2.26 22.07 -10.76
CA LEU A 361 -2.36 20.91 -11.65
C LEU A 361 -3.76 20.28 -11.73
N GLY A 362 -4.76 20.77 -10.98
CA GLY A 362 -6.05 20.09 -10.84
C GLY A 362 -6.75 19.85 -12.17
N ILE A 363 -7.10 20.94 -12.87
CA ILE A 363 -7.80 20.88 -14.16
C ILE A 363 -6.92 20.18 -15.20
N ALA A 364 -5.62 20.54 -15.26
CA ALA A 364 -4.67 19.94 -16.19
C ALA A 364 -4.55 18.41 -16.03
N ALA A 365 -4.47 17.91 -14.79
CA ALA A 365 -4.32 16.49 -14.49
C ALA A 365 -5.55 15.69 -14.93
N ILE A 366 -6.76 16.15 -14.60
CA ILE A 366 -8.00 15.50 -15.05
C ILE A 366 -8.15 15.59 -16.57
N SER A 367 -7.85 16.75 -17.16
CA SER A 367 -7.89 16.97 -18.61
C SER A 367 -7.01 15.96 -19.34
N LYS A 368 -5.78 15.73 -18.86
CA LYS A 368 -4.84 14.76 -19.45
C LYS A 368 -5.35 13.32 -19.41
N LYS A 369 -6.12 12.94 -18.39
CA LYS A 369 -6.65 11.59 -18.19
C LYS A 369 -7.99 11.33 -18.92
N LEU A 370 -8.69 12.37 -19.38
CA LEU A 370 -9.89 12.23 -20.22
C LEU A 370 -9.54 11.55 -21.55
N LEU A 371 -10.31 10.51 -21.91
CA LEU A 371 -10.17 9.72 -23.14
C LEU A 371 -8.88 8.90 -23.27
N THR A 372 -7.98 8.93 -22.29
CA THR A 372 -6.66 8.26 -22.39
C THR A 372 -6.51 7.02 -21.51
N VAL A 373 -7.41 6.83 -20.52
CA VAL A 373 -7.29 5.77 -19.52
C VAL A 373 -8.30 4.64 -19.77
N SER A 374 -9.60 4.96 -19.69
CA SER A 374 -10.71 4.04 -19.91
C SER A 374 -12.04 4.80 -20.07
N ASP A 375 -13.09 4.10 -20.49
CA ASP A 375 -14.45 4.66 -20.56
C ASP A 375 -14.98 5.04 -19.18
N ALA A 376 -14.68 4.23 -18.16
CA ALA A 376 -15.03 4.49 -16.78
C ALA A 376 -14.34 5.78 -16.28
N ALA A 377 -13.02 5.90 -16.47
CA ALA A 377 -12.25 7.09 -16.14
C ALA A 377 -12.77 8.33 -16.89
N THR A 378 -13.14 8.18 -18.17
CA THR A 378 -13.73 9.27 -18.96
C THR A 378 -15.07 9.72 -18.38
N LYS A 379 -15.96 8.78 -18.03
CA LYS A 379 -17.25 9.08 -17.38
C LYS A 379 -17.04 9.82 -16.05
N ILE A 380 -16.06 9.41 -15.25
CA ILE A 380 -15.70 10.05 -13.97
C ILE A 380 -15.13 11.46 -14.23
N GLY A 381 -14.17 11.60 -15.14
CA GLY A 381 -13.58 12.89 -15.50
C GLY A 381 -14.60 13.90 -15.99
N VAL A 382 -15.54 13.49 -16.86
CA VAL A 382 -16.64 14.35 -17.30
C VAL A 382 -17.57 14.73 -16.14
N LYS A 383 -17.77 13.85 -15.15
CA LYS A 383 -18.53 14.19 -13.94
C LYS A 383 -17.79 15.24 -13.10
N ILE A 384 -16.47 15.13 -12.95
CA ILE A 384 -15.66 16.16 -12.25
C ILE A 384 -15.79 17.50 -12.95
N VAL A 385 -15.56 17.56 -14.27
CA VAL A 385 -15.67 18.80 -15.05
C VAL A 385 -17.09 19.39 -14.95
N TRP A 386 -18.13 18.55 -15.00
CA TRP A 386 -19.50 19.00 -14.77
C TRP A 386 -19.71 19.64 -13.39
N LEU A 387 -19.18 19.05 -12.32
CA LEU A 387 -19.29 19.60 -10.97
C LEU A 387 -18.63 20.99 -10.88
N LEU A 388 -17.46 21.17 -11.52
CA LEU A 388 -16.78 22.47 -11.58
C LEU A 388 -17.60 23.48 -12.39
N CYS A 389 -18.01 23.13 -13.61
CA CYS A 389 -18.78 24.03 -14.48
C CYS A 389 -20.16 24.40 -13.93
N ASN A 390 -20.81 23.49 -13.17
CA ASN A 390 -22.16 23.72 -12.65
C ASN A 390 -22.16 24.51 -11.34
N PHE A 391 -21.12 24.38 -10.52
CA PHE A 391 -21.11 24.96 -9.17
C PHE A 391 -20.04 26.04 -8.96
N HIS A 392 -18.93 26.04 -9.71
CA HIS A 392 -17.79 26.97 -9.56
C HIS A 392 -17.27 27.46 -10.94
N SER A 393 -18.15 28.05 -11.75
CA SER A 393 -17.83 28.55 -13.10
C SER A 393 -17.30 29.99 -13.11
N THR A 394 -16.18 30.23 -12.43
CA THR A 394 -15.44 31.50 -12.53
C THR A 394 -14.78 31.65 -13.90
N GLU A 395 -14.46 32.88 -14.31
CA GLU A 395 -13.78 33.11 -15.60
C GLU A 395 -12.45 32.38 -15.69
N ARG A 396 -11.65 32.42 -14.60
CA ARG A 396 -10.39 31.69 -14.48
C ARG A 396 -10.56 30.18 -14.75
N VAL A 397 -11.55 29.54 -14.14
CA VAL A 397 -11.79 28.09 -14.32
C VAL A 397 -12.19 27.78 -15.76
N LEU A 398 -13.04 28.60 -16.37
CA LEU A 398 -13.48 28.39 -17.74
C LEU A 398 -12.34 28.60 -18.75
N GLU A 399 -11.49 29.60 -18.52
CA GLU A 399 -10.27 29.83 -19.30
C GLU A 399 -9.30 28.64 -19.16
N GLU A 400 -9.04 28.18 -17.94
CA GLU A 400 -8.13 27.06 -17.69
C GLU A 400 -8.61 25.76 -18.33
N LEU A 401 -9.92 25.46 -18.27
CA LEU A 401 -10.52 24.32 -18.99
C LEU A 401 -10.27 24.38 -20.50
N LEU A 402 -10.22 25.58 -21.07
CA LEU A 402 -9.92 25.78 -22.47
C LEU A 402 -8.42 25.59 -22.75
N VAL A 403 -7.56 26.27 -21.99
CA VAL A 403 -6.09 26.24 -22.13
C VAL A 403 -5.52 24.83 -21.91
N CYS A 404 -6.02 24.08 -20.92
CA CYS A 404 -5.62 22.69 -20.69
C CYS A 404 -6.19 21.70 -21.72
N GLY A 405 -6.93 22.18 -22.72
CA GLY A 405 -7.53 21.38 -23.79
C GLY A 405 -8.66 20.46 -23.30
N THR A 406 -9.29 20.77 -22.16
CA THR A 406 -10.46 20.00 -21.69
C THR A 406 -11.61 20.14 -22.68
N VAL A 407 -11.88 21.37 -23.11
CA VAL A 407 -12.91 21.68 -24.11
C VAL A 407 -12.72 20.86 -25.39
N LYS A 408 -11.51 20.82 -25.94
CA LYS A 408 -11.18 20.01 -27.13
C LYS A 408 -11.49 18.52 -26.92
N ARG A 409 -11.14 17.96 -25.76
CA ARG A 409 -11.43 16.54 -25.43
C ARG A 409 -12.92 16.29 -25.26
N LEU A 410 -13.68 17.23 -24.71
CA LEU A 410 -15.13 17.14 -24.62
C LEU A 410 -15.79 17.12 -26.00
N VAL A 411 -15.31 17.93 -26.95
CA VAL A 411 -15.76 17.87 -28.36
C VAL A 411 -15.43 16.53 -28.99
N ALA A 412 -14.20 16.05 -28.82
CA ALA A 412 -13.80 14.73 -29.33
C ALA A 412 -14.72 13.61 -28.81
N LEU A 413 -15.13 13.67 -27.53
CA LEU A 413 -16.08 12.71 -26.96
C LEU A 413 -17.48 12.76 -27.61
N LEU A 414 -17.94 13.93 -28.08
CA LEU A 414 -19.21 14.03 -28.80
C LEU A 414 -19.16 13.40 -30.20
N HIS A 415 -17.99 13.40 -30.85
CA HIS A 415 -17.77 12.80 -32.17
C HIS A 415 -17.62 11.27 -32.15
N ILE A 416 -17.29 10.67 -30.99
CA ILE A 416 -17.30 9.21 -30.84
C ILE A 416 -18.73 8.71 -31.14
N SER A 417 -18.92 7.52 -31.69
CA SER A 417 -20.26 6.96 -31.98
C SER A 417 -21.01 6.55 -30.70
N GLY A 418 -22.35 6.44 -30.77
CA GLY A 418 -23.23 5.96 -29.69
C GLY A 418 -23.77 7.06 -28.75
N ARG A 419 -25.03 6.93 -28.29
CA ARG A 419 -25.58 7.84 -27.26
C ARG A 419 -25.16 7.38 -25.87
N SER A 420 -24.87 8.32 -24.98
CA SER A 420 -24.60 8.00 -23.57
C SER A 420 -24.94 9.18 -22.66
N THR A 421 -25.31 8.89 -21.41
CA THR A 421 -25.56 9.91 -20.37
C THR A 421 -24.35 10.81 -20.11
N THR A 422 -23.14 10.31 -20.42
CA THR A 422 -21.90 11.10 -20.39
C THR A 422 -21.92 12.18 -21.47
N LYS A 423 -22.32 11.86 -22.71
CA LYS A 423 -22.42 12.85 -23.81
C LYS A 423 -23.52 13.87 -23.56
N ASP A 424 -24.67 13.45 -23.03
CA ASP A 424 -25.75 14.37 -22.67
C ASP A 424 -25.27 15.42 -21.65
N ARG A 425 -24.42 15.00 -20.71
CA ARG A 425 -23.79 15.91 -19.75
C ARG A 425 -22.82 16.87 -20.44
N VAL A 426 -22.00 16.39 -21.38
CA VAL A 426 -21.11 17.26 -22.17
C VAL A 426 -21.89 18.31 -22.95
N VAL A 427 -22.99 17.93 -23.61
CA VAL A 427 -23.87 18.89 -24.31
C VAL A 427 -24.38 19.95 -23.34
N LYS A 428 -24.81 19.58 -22.13
CA LYS A 428 -25.23 20.55 -21.10
C LYS A 428 -24.10 21.49 -20.68
N ILE A 429 -22.85 21.02 -20.55
CA ILE A 429 -21.69 21.88 -20.26
C ILE A 429 -21.56 22.96 -21.34
N PHE A 430 -21.63 22.57 -22.61
CA PHE A 430 -21.51 23.50 -23.72
C PHE A 430 -22.68 24.47 -23.80
N LYS A 431 -23.91 24.02 -23.54
CA LYS A 431 -25.07 24.92 -23.46
C LYS A 431 -24.90 26.00 -22.38
N LEU A 432 -24.30 25.65 -21.25
CA LEU A 432 -24.05 26.61 -20.17
C LEU A 432 -22.93 27.63 -20.48
N HIS A 433 -21.84 27.19 -21.13
CA HIS A 433 -20.59 27.98 -21.17
C HIS A 433 -20.07 28.35 -22.58
N SER A 434 -20.69 27.85 -23.65
CA SER A 434 -20.24 28.12 -25.04
C SER A 434 -20.19 29.60 -25.42
N GLY A 435 -21.08 30.43 -24.88
CA GLY A 435 -21.06 31.88 -25.12
C GLY A 435 -19.78 32.56 -24.61
N ARG A 436 -19.22 32.06 -23.51
CA ARG A 436 -17.97 32.57 -22.93
C ARG A 436 -16.76 32.01 -23.69
N TRP A 437 -16.74 30.70 -23.94
CA TRP A 437 -15.63 30.08 -24.64
C TRP A 437 -15.47 30.57 -26.08
N ARG A 438 -16.57 30.93 -26.77
CA ARG A 438 -16.54 31.53 -28.13
C ARG A 438 -15.68 32.79 -28.25
N ARG A 439 -15.43 33.49 -27.14
CA ARG A 439 -14.59 34.70 -27.14
C ARG A 439 -13.11 34.40 -27.29
N TYR A 440 -12.70 33.14 -27.09
CA TYR A 440 -11.31 32.73 -27.14
C TYR A 440 -10.94 32.18 -28.53
N PRO A 441 -9.77 32.54 -29.08
CA PRO A 441 -9.33 32.11 -30.41
C PRO A 441 -9.20 30.59 -30.57
N CYS A 442 -8.94 29.87 -29.48
CA CYS A 442 -8.75 28.42 -29.46
C CYS A 442 -10.06 27.63 -29.28
N PHE A 443 -11.23 28.28 -29.32
CA PHE A 443 -12.52 27.59 -29.25
C PHE A 443 -12.79 26.79 -30.54
N PRO A 444 -13.17 25.50 -30.45
CA PRO A 444 -13.41 24.69 -31.64
C PRO A 444 -14.58 25.20 -32.47
N CYS A 445 -14.34 25.57 -33.74
CA CYS A 445 -15.37 26.05 -34.67
C CYS A 445 -16.45 24.98 -34.97
N GLU A 446 -16.08 23.69 -34.85
CA GLU A 446 -16.91 22.49 -35.10
C GLU A 446 -18.10 22.36 -34.13
N LEU A 447 -18.14 23.13 -33.04
CA LEU A 447 -19.22 23.09 -32.04
C LEU A 447 -20.49 23.83 -32.44
N LYS A 448 -20.48 24.61 -33.54
CA LYS A 448 -21.65 25.39 -33.99
C LYS A 448 -22.86 24.49 -34.27
N ASP A 449 -22.62 23.35 -34.92
CA ASP A 449 -23.66 22.40 -35.34
C ASP A 449 -24.29 21.67 -34.14
N TYR A 450 -23.48 21.33 -33.12
CA TYR A 450 -23.93 20.61 -31.92
C TYR A 450 -24.79 21.43 -30.96
N LEU A 451 -24.65 22.75 -30.99
CA LEU A 451 -25.37 23.64 -30.08
C LEU A 451 -26.72 24.10 -30.65
N GLY A 452 -27.08 23.66 -31.86
CA GLY A 452 -28.27 24.15 -32.56
C GLY A 452 -28.20 25.66 -32.80
N LEU A 453 -26.98 26.20 -32.93
CA LEU A 453 -26.75 27.62 -33.21
C LEU A 453 -26.72 27.82 -34.72
N GLU A 454 -27.81 27.46 -35.39
CA GLU A 454 -28.07 27.94 -36.75
C GLU A 454 -28.53 29.40 -36.64
N ASN A 455 -27.69 30.30 -37.13
CA ASN A 455 -28.00 31.66 -37.58
C ASN A 455 -28.72 32.60 -36.59
N GLU A 456 -27.93 33.29 -35.75
CA GLU A 456 -28.21 34.71 -35.49
C GLU A 456 -27.18 35.52 -36.29
N SER A 457 -27.57 35.84 -37.52
CA SER A 457 -26.95 36.84 -38.39
C SER A 457 -27.89 38.02 -38.54
#